data_AF-A0A7S1MDI3-F1
#
_entry.id   AF-A0A7S1MDI3-F1
#
_cell.length_a   1.000
_cell.length_b   1.000
_cell.length_c   1.000
_cell.angle_alpha   90.00
_cell.angle_beta   90.00
_cell.angle_gamma   90.00
#
_symmetry.space_group_name_H-M   'P 1'
#
loop_
_entity.id
_entity.type
_entity.pdbx_description
1 polymer ?
#
loop_
_entity_poly.entity_id
_entity_poly.type
_entity_poly.pdbx_seq_one_letter_code
_entity_poly.pdbx_strand_id
1 'polypeptide(L)'
;VKKVHKGAKGIPYAVTHDGRTLRYPDPDVKVNDTVRLDIATGKMLDHVKFEPGNVVMMSSGNNIGRVGVIMHRERHPGSFEIVHVKDAVGHTFSTRLQNVFVIGKGNKPWISLPKGNGIKLSIIEDRNAKMSKGR
;
A
#
# COMPACT_ATOMS: atom_id res chain seq x y z
N VAL A 1 5.96 2.81 6.06
CA VAL A 1 6.77 3.52 7.08
C VAL A 1 6.12 4.86 7.35
N LYS A 2 5.80 5.17 8.61
CA LYS A 2 5.09 6.39 8.99
C LYS A 2 6.01 7.59 9.18
N LYS A 3 7.20 7.37 9.73
CA LYS A 3 8.22 8.41 9.93
C LYS A 3 9.62 7.83 9.93
N VAL A 4 10.58 8.59 9.44
CA VAL A 4 12.02 8.28 9.51
C VAL A 4 12.70 9.48 10.16
N HIS A 5 13.36 9.28 11.30
CA HIS A 5 13.98 10.35 12.11
C HIS A 5 15.33 9.89 12.67
N LYS A 6 16.12 10.86 13.16
CA LYS A 6 17.35 10.58 13.92
C LYS A 6 17.05 10.71 15.41
N GLY A 7 17.44 9.70 16.18
CA GLY A 7 17.30 9.67 17.64
C GLY A 7 18.53 10.17 18.36
N ALA A 8 18.59 9.90 19.67
CA ALA A 8 19.77 10.17 20.48
C ALA A 8 21.02 9.55 19.86
N LYS A 9 22.16 10.24 19.99
CA LYS A 9 23.45 9.84 19.39
C LYS A 9 23.43 9.76 17.85
N GLY A 10 22.47 10.44 17.20
CA GLY A 10 22.39 10.53 15.73
C GLY A 10 21.89 9.25 15.03
N ILE A 11 21.35 8.30 15.79
CA ILE A 11 20.97 6.98 15.27
C ILE A 11 19.68 7.08 14.45
N PRO A 12 19.67 6.72 13.15
CA PRO A 12 18.45 6.73 12.36
C PRO A 12 17.50 5.61 12.79
N TYR A 13 16.21 5.90 12.82
CA TYR A 13 15.16 4.93 13.05
C TYR A 13 13.92 5.22 12.19
N ALA A 14 13.25 4.15 11.77
CA ALA A 14 11.98 4.19 11.06
C ALA A 14 10.86 3.68 11.97
N VAL A 15 9.73 4.37 12.01
CA VAL A 15 8.53 3.90 12.71
C VAL A 15 7.51 3.42 11.69
N THR A 16 7.01 2.21 11.89
CA THR A 16 6.05 1.55 11.00
C THR A 16 4.60 1.84 11.42
N HIS A 17 3.64 1.37 10.63
CA HIS A 17 2.21 1.62 10.87
C HIS A 17 1.67 0.83 12.08
N ASP A 18 2.28 -0.31 12.39
CA ASP A 18 1.99 -1.19 13.53
C ASP A 18 2.74 -0.77 14.81
N GLY A 19 3.34 0.43 14.83
CA GLY A 19 3.98 0.99 16.02
C GLY A 19 5.40 0.48 16.31
N ARG A 20 5.95 -0.41 15.48
CA ARG A 20 7.34 -0.87 15.65
C ARG A 20 8.34 0.24 15.30
N THR A 21 9.47 0.23 16.00
CA THR A 21 10.61 1.14 15.74
C THR A 21 11.81 0.33 15.26
N LEU A 22 12.15 0.48 13.99
CA LEU A 22 13.28 -0.18 13.34
C LEU A 22 14.50 0.73 13.42
N ARG A 23 15.51 0.33 14.18
CA ARG A 23 16.79 1.05 14.28
C ARG A 23 17.69 0.67 13.11
N TYR A 24 18.45 1.63 12.61
CA TYR A 24 19.32 1.48 11.44
C TYR A 24 18.56 0.91 10.23
N PRO A 25 17.45 1.56 9.79
CA PRO A 25 16.81 1.18 8.54
C PRO A 25 17.77 1.42 7.37
N ASP A 26 17.50 0.76 6.25
CA ASP A 26 18.19 1.02 4.99
C ASP A 26 18.11 2.54 4.64
N PRO A 27 19.23 3.20 4.25
CA PRO A 27 19.26 4.63 3.93
C PRO A 27 18.26 5.06 2.86
N ASP A 28 17.87 4.17 1.96
CA ASP A 28 16.94 4.45 0.86
C ASP A 28 15.46 4.52 1.32
N VAL A 29 15.15 4.06 2.54
CA VAL A 29 13.78 4.01 3.06
C VAL A 29 13.28 5.41 3.36
N LYS A 30 12.17 5.77 2.72
CA LYS A 30 11.46 7.04 2.92
C LYS A 30 10.10 6.83 3.56
N VAL A 31 9.45 7.94 3.90
CA VAL A 31 8.08 7.93 4.40
C VAL A 31 7.15 7.40 3.31
N ASN A 32 6.16 6.60 3.70
CA ASN A 32 5.20 5.86 2.87
C ASN A 32 5.72 4.60 2.17
N ASP A 33 7.02 4.32 2.24
CA ASP A 33 7.58 3.06 1.73
C ASP A 33 7.14 1.87 2.59
N THR A 34 7.12 0.68 2.00
CA THR A 34 6.82 -0.55 2.74
C THR A 34 8.10 -1.32 3.00
N VAL A 35 8.23 -1.86 4.21
CA VAL A 35 9.38 -2.66 4.62
C VAL A 35 8.92 -4.08 4.89
N ARG A 36 9.65 -5.06 4.34
CA ARG A 36 9.49 -6.47 4.69
C ARG A 36 10.33 -6.78 5.92
N LEU A 37 9.67 -7.26 6.95
CA LEU A 37 10.26 -7.58 8.24
C LEU A 37 10.34 -9.08 8.43
N ASP A 38 11.46 -9.57 8.98
CA ASP A 38 11.51 -10.88 9.61
C ASP A 38 10.88 -10.79 11.01
N ILE A 39 9.81 -11.54 11.24
CA ILE A 39 9.06 -11.52 12.50
C ILE A 39 9.90 -12.11 13.65
N ALA A 40 10.76 -13.09 13.38
CA ALA A 40 11.55 -13.75 14.42
C ALA A 40 12.70 -12.84 14.89
N THR A 41 13.42 -12.21 13.96
CA THR A 41 14.58 -11.39 14.31
C THR A 41 14.26 -9.91 14.48
N GLY A 42 13.09 -9.46 14.03
CA GLY A 42 12.73 -8.04 13.98
C GLY A 42 13.60 -7.21 13.03
N LYS A 43 14.31 -7.87 12.10
CA LYS A 43 15.21 -7.19 11.15
C LYS A 43 14.52 -6.96 9.82
N MET A 44 14.89 -5.86 9.18
CA MET A 44 14.44 -5.53 7.83
C MET A 44 15.14 -6.45 6.81
N LEU A 45 14.37 -7.01 5.89
CA LEU A 45 14.86 -7.88 4.80
C LEU A 45 14.96 -7.13 3.47
N ASP A 46 13.88 -6.46 3.07
CA ASP A 46 13.78 -5.69 1.82
C ASP A 46 12.78 -4.54 2.01
N HIS A 47 12.75 -3.58 1.08
CA HIS A 47 11.74 -2.52 1.02
C HIS A 47 11.18 -2.31 -0.39
N VAL A 48 10.01 -1.68 -0.45
CA VAL A 48 9.39 -1.17 -1.68
C VAL A 48 9.18 0.32 -1.54
N LYS A 49 9.63 1.07 -2.55
CA LYS A 49 9.46 2.51 -2.64
C LYS A 49 8.02 2.86 -3.04
N PHE A 50 7.50 3.93 -2.47
CA PHE A 50 6.22 4.52 -2.87
C PHE A 50 6.41 5.33 -4.16
N GLU A 51 6.21 4.67 -5.30
CA GLU A 51 6.37 5.25 -6.64
C GLU A 51 5.31 4.72 -7.62
N PRO A 52 5.03 5.46 -8.71
CA PRO A 52 4.18 4.96 -9.79
C PRO A 52 4.66 3.61 -10.33
N GLY A 53 3.72 2.74 -10.67
CA GLY A 53 3.99 1.39 -11.19
C GLY A 53 4.03 0.30 -10.12
N ASN A 54 4.07 0.63 -8.82
CA ASN A 54 4.00 -0.36 -7.76
C ASN A 54 2.56 -0.66 -7.33
N VAL A 55 2.31 -1.92 -6.94
CA VAL A 55 1.01 -2.41 -6.49
C VAL A 55 0.72 -1.98 -5.05
N VAL A 56 -0.49 -1.49 -4.84
CA VAL A 56 -0.99 -0.94 -3.59
C VAL A 56 -2.33 -1.55 -3.19
N MET A 57 -2.54 -1.65 -1.89
CA MET A 57 -3.83 -1.96 -1.27
C MET A 57 -4.35 -0.74 -0.52
N MET A 58 -5.65 -0.49 -0.63
CA MET A 58 -6.29 0.60 0.10
C MET A 58 -6.65 0.15 1.52
N SER A 59 -6.15 0.85 2.52
CA SER A 59 -6.37 0.52 3.94
C SER A 59 -7.61 1.20 4.53
N SER A 60 -8.12 2.28 3.93
CA SER A 60 -9.24 3.06 4.47
C SER A 60 -9.99 3.85 3.40
N GLY A 61 -11.16 4.40 3.79
CA GLY A 61 -12.06 5.19 2.94
C GLY A 61 -13.00 4.34 2.06
N ASN A 62 -13.68 4.98 1.11
CA ASN A 62 -14.68 4.31 0.24
C ASN A 62 -14.08 3.20 -0.66
N ASN A 63 -12.77 3.26 -0.91
CA ASN A 63 -12.05 2.30 -1.75
C ASN A 63 -11.32 1.23 -0.93
N ILE A 64 -11.61 1.09 0.37
CA ILE A 64 -10.97 0.10 1.26
C ILE A 64 -11.01 -1.32 0.67
N GLY A 65 -9.91 -2.05 0.83
CA GLY A 65 -9.77 -3.43 0.37
C GLY A 65 -9.51 -3.58 -1.13
N ARG A 66 -9.56 -2.49 -1.91
CA ARG A 66 -9.21 -2.53 -3.33
C ARG A 66 -7.70 -2.59 -3.53
N VAL A 67 -7.29 -3.28 -4.60
CA VAL A 67 -5.88 -3.48 -4.96
C VAL A 67 -5.65 -3.10 -6.41
N GLY A 68 -4.69 -2.21 -6.64
CA GLY A 68 -4.33 -1.77 -7.97
C GLY A 68 -2.92 -1.20 -8.03
N VAL A 69 -2.55 -0.66 -9.18
CA VAL A 69 -1.23 -0.09 -9.44
C VAL A 69 -1.31 1.43 -9.34
N ILE A 70 -0.33 2.07 -8.69
CA ILE A 70 -0.24 3.53 -8.67
C ILE A 70 0.02 4.03 -10.09
N MET A 71 -0.86 4.90 -10.60
CA MET A 71 -0.69 5.56 -11.89
C MET A 71 0.13 6.83 -11.73
N HIS A 72 -0.34 7.76 -10.89
CA HIS A 72 0.36 9.00 -10.57
C HIS A 72 -0.07 9.54 -9.21
N ARG A 73 0.75 10.42 -8.66
CA ARG A 73 0.57 11.09 -7.38
C ARG A 73 0.44 12.58 -7.65
N GLU A 74 -0.71 13.13 -7.30
CA GLU A 74 -0.96 14.58 -7.34
C GLU A 74 -0.54 15.20 -6.00
N ARG A 75 0.39 16.16 -6.07
CA ARG A 75 0.94 16.82 -4.89
C ARG A 75 0.31 18.20 -4.75
N HIS A 76 -0.33 18.44 -3.63
CA HIS A 76 -0.90 19.74 -3.27
C HIS A 76 -0.16 20.28 -2.04
N PRO A 77 0.75 21.26 -2.20
CA PRO A 77 1.43 21.88 -1.07
C PRO A 77 0.43 22.44 -0.06
N GLY A 78 0.57 22.07 1.21
CA GLY A 78 -0.34 22.52 2.29
C GLY A 78 -1.69 21.78 2.37
N SER A 79 -1.93 20.79 1.50
CA SER A 79 -3.15 19.97 1.53
C SER A 79 -2.82 18.48 1.42
N PHE A 80 -3.86 17.65 1.33
CA PHE A 80 -3.73 16.22 1.17
C PHE A 80 -3.30 15.88 -0.26
N GLU A 81 -2.32 14.99 -0.38
CA GLU A 81 -1.93 14.45 -1.68
C GLU A 81 -2.91 13.36 -2.13
N ILE A 82 -3.24 13.38 -3.42
CA ILE A 82 -4.17 12.44 -4.04
C ILE A 82 -3.39 11.43 -4.87
N VAL A 83 -3.77 10.17 -4.76
CA VAL A 83 -3.14 9.07 -5.49
C VAL A 83 -4.17 8.46 -6.41
N HIS A 84 -3.85 8.40 -7.70
CA HIS A 84 -4.66 7.74 -8.71
C HIS A 84 -4.18 6.31 -8.88
N VAL A 85 -5.10 5.36 -8.75
CA VAL A 85 -4.83 3.92 -8.76
C VAL A 85 -5.67 3.28 -9.87
N LYS A 86 -5.10 2.29 -10.56
CA LYS A 86 -5.77 1.48 -11.57
C LYS A 86 -5.78 0.01 -11.14
N ASP A 87 -6.96 -0.57 -11.00
CA ASP A 87 -7.13 -2.00 -10.71
C ASP A 87 -6.79 -2.86 -11.93
N ALA A 88 -6.64 -4.17 -11.74
CA ALA A 88 -6.34 -5.13 -12.80
C ALA A 88 -7.38 -5.18 -13.94
N VAL A 89 -8.65 -4.85 -13.65
CA VAL A 89 -9.74 -4.78 -14.64
C VAL A 89 -9.73 -3.46 -15.43
N GLY A 90 -8.90 -2.50 -15.01
CA GLY A 90 -8.77 -1.20 -15.66
C GLY A 90 -9.63 -0.08 -15.03
N HIS A 91 -10.41 -0.38 -13.98
CA HIS A 91 -11.10 0.63 -13.20
C HIS A 91 -10.10 1.56 -12.51
N THR A 92 -10.28 2.86 -12.71
CA THR A 92 -9.49 3.89 -12.05
C THR A 92 -10.25 4.52 -10.90
N PHE A 93 -9.57 4.80 -9.80
CA PHE A 93 -10.12 5.53 -8.66
C PHE A 93 -9.03 6.31 -7.94
N SER A 94 -9.45 7.23 -7.08
CA SER A 94 -8.54 8.09 -6.34
C SER A 94 -8.74 7.92 -4.84
N THR A 95 -7.64 8.04 -4.09
CA THR A 95 -7.65 8.06 -2.62
C THR A 95 -6.63 9.06 -2.11
N ARG A 96 -6.76 9.46 -0.84
CA ARG A 96 -5.73 10.25 -0.16
C ARG A 96 -4.51 9.35 0.10
N LEU A 97 -3.31 9.91 0.03
CA LEU A 97 -2.06 9.18 0.26
C LEU A 97 -2.05 8.38 1.58
N GLN A 98 -2.64 8.92 2.66
CA GLN A 98 -2.72 8.23 3.96
C GLN A 98 -3.45 6.87 3.93
N ASN A 99 -4.31 6.65 2.93
CA ASN A 99 -5.09 5.42 2.77
C ASN A 99 -4.40 4.39 1.87
N VAL A 100 -3.23 4.71 1.31
CA VAL A 100 -2.52 3.87 0.34
C VAL A 100 -1.42 3.10 1.05
N PHE A 101 -1.39 1.78 0.85
CA PHE A 101 -0.36 0.91 1.39
C PHE A 101 0.30 0.11 0.27
N VAL A 102 1.60 0.26 0.07
CA VAL A 102 2.34 -0.47 -0.97
C VAL A 102 2.53 -1.91 -0.54
N ILE A 103 2.19 -2.86 -1.41
CA ILE A 103 2.24 -4.30 -1.10
C ILE A 103 3.23 -5.07 -1.97
N GLY A 104 3.84 -4.45 -2.99
CA GLY A 104 4.79 -5.15 -3.86
C GLY A 104 5.38 -4.27 -4.96
N LYS A 105 6.35 -4.85 -5.67
CA LYS A 105 7.07 -4.22 -6.79
C LYS A 105 6.36 -4.53 -8.11
N GLY A 106 6.11 -3.51 -8.94
CA GLY A 106 5.37 -3.69 -10.19
C GLY A 106 3.95 -4.22 -9.94
N ASN A 107 3.55 -5.21 -10.75
CA ASN A 107 2.26 -5.90 -10.63
C ASN A 107 2.29 -7.11 -9.67
N LYS A 108 3.42 -7.41 -9.01
CA LYS A 108 3.59 -8.60 -8.18
C LYS A 108 3.49 -8.25 -6.68
N PRO A 109 2.38 -8.58 -6.00
CA PRO A 109 2.27 -8.37 -4.57
C PRO A 109 3.20 -9.33 -3.81
N TRP A 110 3.75 -8.87 -2.69
CA TRP A 110 4.57 -9.69 -1.78
C TRP A 110 3.73 -10.55 -0.83
N ILE A 111 2.45 -10.23 -0.69
CA ILE A 111 1.49 -10.98 0.12
C ILE A 111 0.48 -11.68 -0.79
N SER A 112 -0.03 -12.81 -0.32
CA SER A 112 -1.20 -13.45 -0.93
C SER A 112 -2.43 -12.56 -0.73
N LEU A 113 -3.20 -12.36 -1.80
CA LEU A 113 -4.44 -11.58 -1.74
C LEU A 113 -5.64 -12.46 -1.38
N PRO A 114 -6.65 -11.91 -0.67
CA PRO A 114 -7.93 -12.59 -0.48
C PRO A 114 -8.65 -12.87 -1.80
N LYS A 115 -9.68 -13.72 -1.74
CA LYS A 115 -10.50 -14.08 -2.91
C LYS A 115 -11.03 -12.81 -3.60
N GLY A 116 -10.83 -12.74 -4.91
CA GLY A 116 -11.22 -11.59 -5.73
C GLY A 116 -10.09 -10.57 -5.95
N ASN A 117 -8.88 -10.81 -5.42
CA ASN A 117 -7.67 -10.01 -5.69
C ASN A 117 -7.84 -8.50 -5.47
N GLY A 118 -8.75 -8.09 -4.58
CA GLY A 118 -9.05 -6.67 -4.34
C GLY A 118 -9.80 -5.98 -5.47
N ILE A 119 -10.48 -6.71 -6.35
CA ILE A 119 -11.31 -6.14 -7.41
C ILE A 119 -12.71 -5.89 -6.86
N LYS A 120 -13.15 -4.63 -6.88
CA LYS A 120 -14.54 -4.27 -6.57
C LYS A 120 -15.40 -4.42 -7.83
N LEU A 121 -16.31 -5.39 -7.82
CA LEU A 121 -17.31 -5.59 -8.86
C LEU A 121 -18.39 -4.50 -8.79
N SER A 122 -19.00 -4.20 -9.93
CA SER A 122 -20.23 -3.40 -9.96
C SER A 122 -21.39 -4.17 -9.32
N ILE A 123 -22.44 -3.44 -8.91
CA ILE A 123 -23.63 -4.04 -8.28
C ILE A 123 -24.28 -5.10 -9.20
N ILE A 124 -24.26 -4.85 -10.51
CA ILE A 124 -24.82 -5.77 -11.50
C ILE A 124 -23.95 -7.02 -11.64
N GLU A 125 -22.64 -6.87 -11.74
CA GLU A 125 -21.69 -7.99 -11.84
C GLU A 125 -21.70 -8.85 -10.59
N ASP A 126 -21.69 -8.24 -9.40
CA ASP A 126 -21.73 -8.96 -8.12
C ASP A 126 -23.03 -9.77 -7.99
N ARG A 127 -24.18 -9.17 -8.34
CA ARG A 127 -25.46 -9.88 -8.40
C ARG A 127 -25.40 -11.07 -9.36
N ASN A 128 -24.91 -10.87 -10.58
CA ASN A 128 -24.83 -11.95 -11.57
C ASN A 128 -23.84 -13.05 -11.14
N ALA A 129 -22.73 -12.70 -10.50
CA ALA A 129 -21.76 -13.65 -9.96
C ALA A 129 -22.33 -14.48 -8.79
N LYS A 130 -23.23 -13.89 -7.99
CA LYS A 130 -23.96 -14.61 -6.93
C LYS A 130 -25.05 -15.51 -7.48
N MET A 131 -25.81 -15.03 -8.48
CA MET A 131 -26.89 -15.81 -9.11
C MET A 131 -26.36 -17.00 -9.94
N SER A 132 -25.23 -16.82 -10.63
CA SER A 132 -24.58 -17.91 -11.40
C SER A 132 -23.93 -18.98 -10.53
N LYS A 133 -23.55 -18.63 -9.29
CA LYS A 133 -23.03 -19.57 -8.28
C LYS A 133 -24.13 -20.30 -7.50
N GLY A 134 -25.33 -20.40 -8.05
CA GLY A 134 -26.51 -20.99 -7.38
C GLY A 134 -26.17 -22.25 -6.58
N ARG A 135 -26.61 -22.25 -5.30
CA ARG A 135 -26.61 -23.32 -4.27
C ARG A 135 -25.64 -24.48 -4.45
#